data_AF-A0A3P6CR78-F1
#
_entry.id   AF-A0A3P6CR78-F1
#
_cell.length_a   1.000
_cell.length_b   1.000
_cell.length_c   1.000
_cell.angle_alpha   90.00
_cell.angle_beta   90.00
_cell.angle_gamma   90.00
#
_symmetry.space_group_name_H-M   'P 1'
#
loop_
_entity.id
_entity.type
_entity.pdbx_description
1 polymer ?
#
loop_
_entity_poly.entity_id
_entity_poly.type
_entity_poly.pdbx_seq_one_letter_code
_entity_poly.pdbx_strand_id
1 'polypeptide(L)'
;MLEHLESVLANEHVAVKSGHYIVEGVSKGYVSEKIFSSMSEEGKPVDFVLCIGDDRSDENMFEAIVNAMSKNLLCGDTLVFACTVGQKPSNAKYYLDDTMEVRSMLESLAEASEASNFSMRELDDAL
;
A
#
# COMPACT_ATOMS: atom_id res chain seq x y z
N MET A 1 -16.28 26.92 -2.90
CA MET A 1 -14.80 27.04 -3.02
C MET A 1 -14.19 25.75 -3.60
N LEU A 2 -14.55 24.56 -3.11
CA LEU A 2 -14.20 23.27 -3.75
C LEU A 2 -14.70 23.17 -5.19
N GLU A 3 -15.98 23.48 -5.44
CA GLU A 3 -16.55 23.56 -6.80
C GLU A 3 -15.79 24.53 -7.71
N HIS A 4 -15.17 25.58 -7.14
CA HIS A 4 -14.38 26.53 -7.92
C HIS A 4 -13.02 25.94 -8.30
N LEU A 5 -12.38 25.21 -7.38
CA LEU A 5 -11.11 24.53 -7.65
C LEU A 5 -11.30 23.38 -8.66
N GLU A 6 -12.38 22.61 -8.53
CA GLU A 6 -12.80 21.59 -9.51
C GLU A 6 -13.10 22.21 -10.88
N SER A 7 -13.81 23.34 -10.92
CA SER A 7 -14.12 24.04 -12.17
C SER A 7 -12.89 24.64 -12.85
N VAL A 8 -11.91 25.17 -12.09
CA VAL A 8 -10.69 25.77 -12.65
C VAL A 8 -9.72 24.69 -13.13
N LEU A 9 -9.70 23.54 -12.48
CA LEU A 9 -8.77 22.44 -12.76
C LEU A 9 -9.40 21.31 -13.58
N ALA A 10 -10.63 21.45 -14.06
CA ALA A 10 -11.36 20.42 -14.80
C ALA A 10 -10.63 19.93 -16.08
N ASN A 11 -9.74 20.75 -16.64
CA ASN A 11 -8.96 20.42 -17.84
C ASN A 11 -7.52 19.98 -17.54
N GLU A 12 -7.12 19.94 -16.27
CA GLU A 12 -5.79 19.52 -15.84
C GLU A 12 -5.84 18.08 -15.33
N HIS A 13 -4.74 17.33 -15.43
CA HIS A 13 -4.63 15.97 -14.90
C HIS A 13 -4.47 16.00 -13.36
N VAL A 14 -5.46 16.54 -12.65
CA VAL A 14 -5.43 16.66 -11.20
C VAL A 14 -6.79 16.36 -10.57
N ALA A 15 -6.79 15.65 -9.44
CA ALA A 15 -7.95 15.39 -8.62
C ALA A 15 -7.98 16.35 -7.43
N VAL A 16 -9.14 17.00 -7.23
CA VAL A 16 -9.38 17.88 -6.08
C VAL A 16 -10.01 17.07 -4.95
N LYS A 17 -9.50 17.20 -3.71
CA LYS A 17 -10.06 16.48 -2.54
C LYS A 17 -10.72 17.41 -1.52
N SER A 18 -11.95 17.06 -1.19
CA SER A 18 -12.84 17.85 -0.33
C SER A 18 -12.46 17.93 1.15
N GLY A 19 -11.58 17.05 1.64
CA GLY A 19 -11.23 16.97 3.08
C GLY A 19 -10.17 17.96 3.53
N HIS A 20 -9.20 18.28 2.68
CA HIS A 20 -8.04 19.11 3.05
C HIS A 20 -7.81 20.31 2.12
N TYR A 21 -8.68 20.52 1.12
CA TYR A 21 -8.49 21.54 0.07
C TYR A 21 -7.14 21.39 -0.66
N ILE A 22 -6.71 20.14 -0.88
CA ILE A 22 -5.48 19.79 -1.59
C ILE A 22 -5.82 19.30 -3.00
N VAL A 23 -4.95 19.63 -3.95
CA VAL A 23 -4.98 19.15 -5.34
C VAL A 23 -3.89 18.09 -5.51
N GLU A 24 -4.26 16.89 -5.92
CA GLU A 24 -3.33 15.79 -6.18
C GLU A 24 -3.32 15.45 -7.66
N GLY A 25 -2.14 15.45 -8.31
CA GLY A 25 -2.03 15.13 -9.74
C GLY A 25 -2.15 13.64 -10.09
N VAL A 26 -1.63 12.77 -9.23
CA VAL A 26 -1.60 11.32 -9.48
C VAL A 26 -2.11 10.60 -8.25
N SER A 27 -3.03 9.65 -8.45
CA SER A 27 -3.57 8.85 -7.34
C SER A 27 -2.56 7.80 -6.88
N LYS A 28 -2.51 7.54 -5.57
CA LYS A 28 -1.71 6.45 -5.00
C LYS A 28 -2.04 5.10 -5.65
N GLY A 29 -3.32 4.86 -5.94
CA GLY A 29 -3.78 3.66 -6.66
C GLY A 29 -3.16 3.49 -8.05
N TYR A 30 -3.05 4.57 -8.84
CA TYR A 30 -2.39 4.50 -10.15
C TYR A 30 -0.90 4.13 -10.01
N VAL A 31 -0.21 4.71 -9.03
CA VAL A 31 1.19 4.38 -8.75
C VAL A 31 1.33 2.90 -8.38
N SER A 32 0.46 2.38 -7.51
CA SER A 32 0.46 0.96 -7.13
C SER A 32 0.24 0.03 -8.32
N GLU A 33 -0.79 0.28 -9.14
CA GLU A 33 -1.03 -0.52 -10.35
C GLU A 33 0.18 -0.50 -11.30
N LYS A 34 0.84 0.66 -11.44
CA LYS A 34 2.01 0.79 -12.28
C LYS A 34 3.19 -0.02 -11.75
N ILE A 35 3.44 -0.01 -10.45
CA ILE A 35 4.47 -0.84 -9.80
C ILE A 35 4.20 -2.32 -10.07
N PHE A 36 2.98 -2.81 -9.79
CA PHE A 36 2.64 -4.21 -10.01
C PHE A 36 2.77 -4.64 -11.47
N SER A 37 2.28 -3.80 -12.40
CA SER A 37 2.39 -4.08 -13.83
C SER A 37 3.86 -4.15 -14.27
N SER A 38 4.69 -3.20 -13.87
CA SER A 38 6.12 -3.19 -14.22
C SER A 38 6.89 -4.36 -13.62
N MET A 39 6.62 -4.73 -12.36
CA MET A 39 7.23 -5.91 -11.74
C MET A 39 6.82 -7.20 -12.44
N SER A 40 5.54 -7.33 -12.82
CA SER A 40 5.05 -8.47 -13.60
C SER A 40 5.69 -8.54 -14.99
N GLU A 41 5.84 -7.40 -15.69
CA GLU A 41 6.50 -7.31 -17.00
C GLU A 41 7.99 -7.70 -16.93
N GLU A 42 8.66 -7.38 -15.83
CA GLU A 42 10.04 -7.80 -15.56
C GLU A 42 10.18 -9.29 -15.18
N GLY A 43 9.07 -10.04 -15.11
CA GLY A 43 9.08 -11.44 -14.69
C GLY A 43 9.38 -11.63 -13.20
N LYS A 44 9.12 -10.60 -12.38
CA LYS A 44 9.28 -10.63 -10.91
C LYS A 44 7.92 -10.38 -10.24
N PRO A 45 6.97 -11.32 -10.35
CA PRO A 45 5.66 -11.14 -9.73
C PRO A 45 5.80 -10.98 -8.21
N VAL A 46 4.98 -10.10 -7.64
CA VAL A 46 5.00 -9.79 -6.21
C VAL A 46 4.37 -10.95 -5.43
N ASP A 47 5.05 -11.44 -4.40
CA ASP A 47 4.62 -12.52 -3.50
C ASP A 47 4.18 -12.02 -2.11
N PHE A 48 4.53 -10.79 -1.74
CA PHE A 48 4.13 -10.15 -0.49
C PHE A 48 3.80 -8.66 -0.68
N VAL A 49 2.71 -8.20 -0.07
CA VAL A 49 2.31 -6.78 -0.05
C VAL A 49 1.93 -6.38 1.38
N LEU A 50 2.69 -5.43 1.94
CA LEU A 50 2.29 -4.65 3.11
C LEU A 50 1.90 -3.24 2.65
N CYS A 51 0.65 -2.88 2.87
CA CYS A 51 0.08 -1.60 2.43
C CYS A 51 -0.55 -0.89 3.63
N ILE A 52 -0.11 0.33 3.92
CA ILE A 52 -0.53 1.09 5.11
C ILE A 52 -0.94 2.50 4.66
N GLY A 53 -2.09 2.97 5.13
CA GLY A 53 -2.60 4.30 4.79
C GLY A 53 -3.61 4.85 5.78
N ASP A 54 -3.67 6.16 5.95
CA ASP A 54 -4.45 6.83 7.00
C ASP A 54 -5.58 7.72 6.46
N ASP A 55 -5.58 8.05 5.18
CA ASP A 55 -6.50 9.03 4.64
C ASP A 55 -7.33 8.51 3.45
N ARG A 56 -8.18 9.39 2.93
CA ARG A 56 -9.04 9.07 1.78
C ARG A 56 -8.24 8.77 0.50
N SER A 57 -7.00 9.26 0.38
CA SER A 57 -6.14 8.98 -0.77
C SER A 57 -5.70 7.52 -0.82
N ASP A 58 -5.55 6.90 0.35
CA ASP A 58 -5.09 5.52 0.48
C ASP A 58 -6.16 4.49 0.10
N GLU A 59 -7.43 4.88 0.11
CA GLU A 59 -8.53 4.00 -0.31
C GLU A 59 -8.39 3.54 -1.77
N ASN A 60 -7.90 4.43 -2.65
CA ASN A 60 -7.59 4.08 -4.03
C ASN A 60 -6.39 3.12 -4.15
N MET A 61 -5.45 3.19 -3.20
CA MET A 61 -4.30 2.29 -3.12
C MET A 61 -4.74 0.89 -2.67
N PHE A 62 -5.64 0.79 -1.69
CA PHE A 62 -6.22 -0.48 -1.27
C PHE A 62 -7.01 -1.15 -2.40
N GLU A 63 -7.84 -0.39 -3.12
CA GLU A 63 -8.60 -0.89 -4.27
C GLU A 63 -7.69 -1.36 -5.40
N ALA A 64 -6.61 -0.62 -5.69
CA ALA A 64 -5.63 -1.00 -6.71
C ALA A 64 -5.00 -2.38 -6.46
N ILE A 65 -4.76 -2.75 -5.19
CA ILE A 65 -4.23 -4.08 -4.83
C ILE A 65 -5.25 -5.18 -5.16
N VAL A 66 -6.53 -4.96 -4.85
CA VAL A 66 -7.61 -5.90 -5.17
C VAL A 66 -7.77 -6.08 -6.68
N ASN A 67 -7.67 -4.98 -7.42
CA ASN A 67 -7.71 -5.00 -8.88
C ASN A 67 -6.48 -5.71 -9.47
N ALA A 68 -5.29 -5.51 -8.92
CA ALA A 68 -4.07 -6.18 -9.35
C ALA A 68 -4.14 -7.70 -9.14
N MET A 69 -4.70 -8.16 -8.02
CA MET A 69 -4.99 -9.59 -7.80
C MET A 69 -5.94 -10.14 -8.87
N SER A 70 -7.04 -9.42 -9.14
CA SER A 70 -8.04 -9.83 -10.13
C SER A 70 -7.49 -9.86 -11.57
N LYS A 71 -6.51 -9.01 -11.88
CA LYS A 71 -5.82 -8.93 -13.17
C LYS A 71 -4.64 -9.91 -13.29
N ASN A 72 -4.37 -10.75 -12.27
CA ASN A 72 -3.21 -11.64 -12.17
C ASN A 72 -1.87 -10.91 -12.35
N LEU A 73 -1.76 -9.67 -11.83
CA LEU A 73 -0.51 -8.91 -11.80
C LEU A 73 0.38 -9.29 -10.60
N LEU A 74 -0.19 -9.98 -9.61
CA LEU A 74 0.51 -10.54 -8.45
C LEU A 74 0.60 -12.07 -8.60
N CYS A 75 1.43 -12.71 -7.78
CA CYS A 75 1.43 -14.16 -7.70
C CYS A 75 0.08 -14.71 -7.18
N GLY A 76 -0.25 -15.96 -7.50
CA GLY A 76 -1.54 -16.56 -7.11
C GLY A 76 -1.69 -16.75 -5.58
N ASP A 77 -0.57 -16.80 -4.87
CA ASP A 77 -0.45 -17.00 -3.43
C ASP A 77 0.07 -15.76 -2.69
N THR A 78 0.03 -14.58 -3.33
CA THR A 78 0.52 -13.33 -2.74
C THR A 78 -0.11 -13.06 -1.37
N LEU A 79 0.73 -12.85 -0.38
CA LEU A 79 0.31 -12.47 0.97
C LEU A 79 0.03 -10.96 1.03
N VAL A 80 -1.23 -10.58 1.19
CA VAL A 80 -1.65 -9.17 1.23
C VAL A 80 -2.10 -8.76 2.63
N PHE A 81 -1.42 -7.75 3.16
CA PHE A 81 -1.70 -7.08 4.42
C PHE A 81 -1.97 -5.60 4.16
N ALA A 82 -3.24 -5.27 3.93
CA ALA A 82 -3.69 -3.88 3.79
C ALA A 82 -4.26 -3.38 5.13
N CYS A 83 -3.69 -2.30 5.65
CA CYS A 83 -3.96 -1.72 6.95
C CYS A 83 -4.36 -0.25 6.82
N THR A 84 -5.52 0.12 7.36
CA THR A 84 -5.86 1.53 7.55
C THR A 84 -5.38 2.01 8.92
N VAL A 85 -4.86 3.24 9.03
CA VAL A 85 -4.46 3.81 10.33
C VAL A 85 -5.62 4.58 10.95
N GLY A 86 -5.95 4.26 12.19
CA GLY A 86 -7.17 4.66 12.88
C GLY A 86 -8.37 3.78 12.53
N GLN A 87 -9.27 3.59 13.49
CA GLN A 87 -10.51 2.85 13.30
C GLN A 87 -11.52 3.67 12.49
N LYS A 88 -11.58 3.42 11.18
CA LYS A 88 -12.50 4.09 10.26
C LYS A 88 -12.98 3.14 9.15
N PRO A 89 -14.10 3.44 8.48
CA PRO A 89 -14.50 2.71 7.27
C PRO A 89 -13.39 2.79 6.23
N SER A 90 -12.98 1.63 5.70
CA SER A 90 -11.89 1.51 4.73
C SER A 90 -12.04 0.24 3.89
N ASN A 91 -11.45 0.26 2.69
CA ASN A 91 -11.24 -0.91 1.85
C ASN A 91 -10.11 -1.82 2.36
N ALA A 92 -9.29 -1.35 3.31
CA ALA A 92 -8.29 -2.17 3.98
C ALA A 92 -8.93 -3.27 4.84
N LYS A 93 -8.28 -4.44 4.90
CA LYS A 93 -8.76 -5.59 5.68
C LYS A 93 -8.48 -5.44 7.17
N TYR A 94 -7.37 -4.80 7.51
CA TYR A 94 -6.88 -4.62 8.87
C TYR A 94 -6.84 -3.13 9.22
N TYR A 95 -6.67 -2.84 10.51
CA TYR A 95 -6.38 -1.49 10.97
C TYR A 95 -5.25 -1.52 12.01
N LEU A 96 -4.59 -0.38 12.16
CA LEU A 96 -3.67 -0.06 13.26
C LEU A 96 -4.25 1.17 13.97
N ASP A 97 -4.20 1.24 15.29
CA ASP A 97 -4.89 2.30 16.03
C ASP A 97 -4.31 3.69 15.73
N ASP A 98 -2.99 3.78 15.62
CA ASP A 98 -2.29 5.02 15.33
C ASP A 98 -0.91 4.78 14.68
N THR A 99 -0.17 5.87 14.47
CA THR A 99 1.17 5.82 13.89
C THR A 99 2.22 5.20 14.80
N MET A 100 1.99 5.13 16.12
CA MET A 100 2.86 4.43 17.05
C MET A 100 2.74 2.92 16.87
N GLU A 101 1.54 2.41 16.63
CA GLU A 101 1.35 0.99 16.29
C GLU A 101 1.97 0.63 14.94
N VAL A 102 1.88 1.51 13.93
CA VAL A 102 2.58 1.34 12.65
C VAL A 102 4.09 1.16 12.91
N ARG A 103 4.67 2.04 13.71
CA ARG A 103 6.08 1.98 14.05
C ARG A 103 6.43 0.69 14.79
N SER A 104 5.68 0.35 15.84
CA SER A 104 5.92 -0.85 16.64
C SER A 104 5.83 -2.13 15.80
N MET A 105 4.89 -2.20 14.87
CA MET A 105 4.73 -3.33 13.96
C MET A 105 5.93 -3.44 13.01
N LEU A 106 6.39 -2.33 12.43
CA LEU A 106 7.58 -2.32 11.56
C LEU A 106 8.86 -2.67 12.31
N GLU A 107 9.03 -2.17 13.54
CA GLU A 107 10.15 -2.54 14.42
C GLU A 107 10.12 -4.04 14.72
N SER A 108 8.97 -4.59 15.10
CA SER A 108 8.81 -6.03 15.35
C SER A 108 9.10 -6.88 14.10
N LEU A 109 8.69 -6.41 12.91
CA LEU A 109 8.96 -7.09 11.65
C LEU A 109 10.46 -7.11 11.33
N ALA A 110 11.16 -6.00 11.59
CA ALA A 110 12.60 -5.93 11.41
C ALA A 110 13.34 -6.88 12.37
N GLU A 111 13.00 -6.86 13.66
CA GLU A 111 13.58 -7.75 14.67
C GLU A 111 13.35 -9.24 14.33
N ALA A 112 12.13 -9.60 13.91
CA ALA A 112 11.81 -10.96 13.49
C ALA A 112 12.63 -11.38 12.26
N SER A 113 12.83 -10.48 11.31
CA SER A 113 13.65 -10.73 10.11
C SER A 113 15.13 -10.92 10.45
N GLU A 114 15.66 -10.23 11.45
CA GLU A 114 17.03 -10.44 11.91
C GLU A 114 17.17 -11.79 12.60
N ALA A 115 16.26 -12.12 13.52
CA ALA A 115 16.27 -13.39 14.23
C ALA A 115 16.19 -14.60 13.28
N SER A 116 15.35 -14.52 12.24
CA SER A 116 15.27 -15.57 11.21
C SER A 116 16.60 -15.73 10.46
N ASN A 117 17.26 -14.63 10.11
CA ASN A 117 18.55 -14.66 9.43
C ASN A 117 19.66 -15.26 10.29
N PHE A 118 19.67 -14.97 11.60
CA PHE A 118 20.62 -15.59 12.53
C PHE A 118 20.40 -17.10 12.62
N SER A 119 19.16 -17.56 12.78
CA SER A 119 18.86 -18.99 12.86
C SER A 119 19.25 -19.76 11.60
N MET A 120 19.07 -19.17 10.41
CA MET A 120 19.45 -19.78 9.14
C MET A 120 20.98 -19.87 8.97
N ARG A 121 21.74 -18.88 9.45
CA ARG A 121 23.21 -18.91 9.42
C ARG A 121 23.80 -19.94 10.37
N GLU A 122 23.24 -20.10 11.57
CA GLU A 122 23.70 -21.15 12.51
C GLU A 122 23.46 -22.57 11.97
N LEU A 123 22.39 -22.77 11.18
CA LEU A 123 22.12 -24.03 10.50
C LEU A 123 23.10 -24.30 9.35
N ASP A 124 23.46 -23.27 8.58
CA ASP A 124 24.46 -23.38 7.51
C ASP A 124 25.88 -23.63 8.05
N ASP A 125 26.25 -23.02 9.18
CA ASP A 125 27.56 -23.24 9.83
C ASP A 125 27.67 -24.61 10.54
N ALA A 126 26.53 -25.29 10.77
CA ALA A 126 26.46 -26.60 11.43
C ALA A 126 26.45 -27.79 10.44
N LEU A 127 26.42 -27.53 9.14
CA LEU A 127 26.46 -28.52 8.05
C LEU A 127 27.84 -28.58 7.38
#